data_AF-A0A2S9X374-F1
#
_entry.id   AF-A0A2S9X374-F1
#
_cell.length_a   1.000
_cell.length_b   1.000
_cell.length_c   1.000
_cell.angle_alpha   90.00
_cell.angle_beta   90.00
_cell.angle_gamma   90.00
#
_symmetry.space_group_name_H-M   'P 1'
#
loop_
_entity.id
_entity.type
_entity.pdbx_description
1 polymer ?
#
loop_
_entity_poly.entity_id
_entity_poly.type
_entity_poly.pdbx_seq_one_letter_code
_entity_poly.pdbx_strand_id
1 'polypeptide(L)'
;MLLPQTLYPNYGQMRRVELMAASRVAQDQDVVVFQELQDNAASDKLLALLKPRFPYQTPVIGRTQQGWDGTEGWNAWKPEDGGVAIVSRWPIVEQRQYLFQAPGCSWDGQALKGFAYAKINAGGRVFHVIGTHLQSEDSGCANHGDVAVRQAQLRELANWVKARHLPPEETVIVAGDMNIDRNKTSEYRALLDILQASEPRYAGMPHSFDTAGNGIALERYGARTGDAPEYLDYILLLRGHRQPAVWHNQALDAPAPQWTAQSALAKQTYAYADFSDHYPVQAFAWADASTPTHSLSAPAGSYRGLTLQNQASGRYVQAGDANDGWLKTDAAAPGPRARFNLSNNFSMRDNGCVRSGEYVRLERADRPGWFWNWWSGLGGNQYAYYAAQGALNRSAELRLINHSRPEGCLQDGDVVSFKDWARAADYYLTAWAGGGHADQLYLWQPAAGDGERFRVRLGEEARYLDWRAQLVYAKRR
;
A
#
# COMPACT_ATOMS: atom_id res chain seq x y z
N MET A 1 4.83 -0.90 -7.77
CA MET A 1 4.24 -0.63 -9.09
C MET A 1 4.40 0.79 -9.66
N LEU A 2 5.14 0.93 -10.76
CA LEU A 2 5.15 2.09 -11.66
C LEU A 2 4.69 1.65 -13.06
N LEU A 3 3.38 1.41 -13.23
CA LEU A 3 2.82 1.02 -14.54
C LEU A 3 2.99 2.14 -15.58
N PRO A 4 3.07 1.80 -16.88
CA PRO A 4 3.15 2.76 -17.97
C PRO A 4 2.05 3.82 -17.88
N GLN A 5 2.44 5.09 -17.82
CA GLN A 5 1.50 6.22 -17.69
C GLN A 5 0.55 6.35 -18.89
N THR A 6 0.91 5.81 -20.04
CA THR A 6 0.04 5.75 -21.23
C THR A 6 -1.19 4.88 -21.03
N LEU A 7 -1.08 3.84 -20.20
CA LEU A 7 -2.18 2.92 -19.88
C LEU A 7 -2.81 3.25 -18.52
N TYR A 8 -2.02 3.76 -17.58
CA TYR A 8 -2.42 4.02 -16.20
C TYR A 8 -2.06 5.44 -15.74
N PRO A 9 -2.57 6.51 -16.38
CA PRO A 9 -2.12 7.89 -16.14
C PRO A 9 -2.43 8.43 -14.72
N ASN A 10 -3.28 7.73 -13.97
CA ASN A 10 -3.94 8.25 -12.78
C ASN A 10 -3.49 7.59 -11.46
N TYR A 11 -2.29 7.01 -11.43
CA TYR A 11 -1.69 6.44 -10.21
C TYR A 11 -0.56 7.29 -9.65
N GLY A 12 -0.42 8.55 -10.10
CA GLY A 12 0.53 9.50 -9.53
C GLY A 12 2.00 9.05 -9.58
N GLN A 13 2.40 8.25 -10.58
CA GLN A 13 3.74 7.66 -10.71
C GLN A 13 4.84 8.70 -10.45
N MET A 14 4.78 9.83 -11.16
CA MET A 14 5.76 10.92 -11.04
C MET A 14 5.81 11.57 -9.66
N ARG A 15 4.68 11.61 -8.95
CA ARG A 15 4.61 12.14 -7.59
C ARG A 15 5.13 11.12 -6.58
N ARG A 16 4.73 9.85 -6.72
CA ARG A 16 5.18 8.77 -5.83
C ARG A 16 6.69 8.58 -5.89
N VAL A 17 7.33 8.68 -7.04
CA VAL A 17 8.79 8.56 -7.12
C VAL A 17 9.54 9.70 -6.43
N GLU A 18 9.01 10.94 -6.45
CA GLU A 18 9.56 12.04 -5.65
C GLU A 18 9.46 11.74 -4.15
N LEU A 19 8.29 11.26 -3.71
CA LEU A 19 8.04 10.93 -2.32
C LEU A 19 8.89 9.74 -1.87
N MET A 20 9.00 8.68 -2.68
CA MET A 20 9.85 7.51 -2.43
C MET A 20 11.31 7.95 -2.27
N ALA A 21 11.82 8.75 -3.21
CA ALA A 21 13.21 9.22 -3.17
C ALA A 21 13.51 10.05 -1.92
N ALA A 22 12.54 10.83 -1.42
CA ALA A 22 12.69 11.62 -0.20
C ALA A 22 12.45 10.82 1.10
N SER A 23 11.95 9.59 1.02
CA SER A 23 11.54 8.80 2.19
C SER A 23 12.74 8.27 2.98
N ARG A 24 12.62 8.22 4.32
CA ARG A 24 13.63 7.59 5.18
C ARG A 24 13.79 6.10 4.91
N VAL A 25 12.69 5.40 4.62
CA VAL A 25 12.73 3.96 4.33
C VAL A 25 13.62 3.64 3.13
N ALA A 26 13.75 4.55 2.15
CA ALA A 26 14.75 4.44 1.08
C ALA A 26 16.11 5.04 1.51
N GLN A 27 16.14 6.26 2.06
CA GLN A 27 17.38 7.02 2.33
C GLN A 27 18.27 6.42 3.43
N ASP A 28 17.73 5.59 4.33
CA ASP A 28 18.48 5.00 5.43
C ASP A 28 19.20 3.69 5.03
N GLN A 29 18.99 3.18 3.81
CA GLN A 29 19.52 1.88 3.38
C GLN A 29 20.94 1.95 2.76
N ASP A 30 21.67 0.84 2.80
CA ASP A 30 22.94 0.68 2.09
C ASP A 30 22.74 0.31 0.61
N VAL A 31 21.80 -0.59 0.36
CA VAL A 31 21.43 -1.10 -0.96
C VAL A 31 19.90 -1.17 -1.01
N VAL A 32 19.30 -0.78 -2.12
CA VAL A 32 17.86 -0.89 -2.36
C VAL A 32 17.65 -1.63 -3.68
N VAL A 33 16.77 -2.62 -3.67
CA VAL A 33 16.27 -3.29 -4.88
C VAL A 33 14.87 -2.77 -5.15
N PHE A 34 14.67 -2.18 -6.31
CA PHE A 34 13.36 -1.77 -6.78
C PHE A 34 12.81 -2.81 -7.74
N GLN A 35 11.50 -3.05 -7.65
CA GLN A 35 10.72 -3.84 -8.60
C GLN A 35 9.68 -2.94 -9.25
N GLU A 36 9.11 -3.43 -10.35
CA GLU A 36 8.04 -2.77 -11.09
C GLU A 36 8.33 -1.32 -11.50
N LEU A 37 9.52 -1.10 -12.03
CA LEU A 37 9.97 0.15 -12.60
C LEU A 37 9.62 0.31 -14.10
N GLN A 38 8.47 -0.23 -14.55
CA GLN A 38 8.15 -0.31 -15.98
C GLN A 38 7.96 1.06 -16.66
N ASP A 39 7.37 2.05 -16.00
CA ASP A 39 7.24 3.40 -16.59
C ASP A 39 8.61 4.09 -16.65
N ASN A 40 9.17 4.20 -17.85
CA ASN A 40 10.51 4.77 -18.09
C ASN A 40 10.68 6.17 -17.49
N ALA A 41 9.72 7.07 -17.68
CA ALA A 41 9.84 8.45 -17.20
C ALA A 41 9.87 8.52 -15.67
N ALA A 42 8.99 7.76 -14.99
CA ALA A 42 8.95 7.72 -13.54
C ALA A 42 10.18 6.99 -12.96
N SER A 43 10.60 5.87 -13.55
CA SER A 43 11.74 5.11 -13.05
C SER A 43 13.06 5.84 -13.27
N ASP A 44 13.28 6.46 -14.43
CA ASP A 44 14.48 7.28 -14.69
C ASP A 44 14.54 8.47 -13.72
N LYS A 45 13.38 9.09 -13.43
CA LYS A 45 13.30 10.17 -12.42
C LYS A 45 13.61 9.67 -11.02
N LEU A 46 13.10 8.50 -10.61
CA LEU A 46 13.41 7.89 -9.32
C LEU A 46 14.92 7.67 -9.17
N LEU A 47 15.54 7.03 -10.15
CA LEU A 47 16.96 6.72 -10.16
C LEU A 47 17.82 7.99 -10.13
N ALA A 48 17.45 9.01 -10.90
CA ALA A 48 18.11 10.32 -10.89
C ALA A 48 18.02 11.00 -9.51
N LEU A 49 16.85 11.01 -8.88
CA LEU A 49 16.65 11.60 -7.55
C LEU A 49 17.42 10.86 -6.45
N LEU A 50 17.61 9.55 -6.59
CA LEU A 50 18.37 8.73 -5.64
C LEU A 50 19.89 8.82 -5.84
N LYS A 51 20.37 9.31 -6.99
CA LYS A 51 21.80 9.36 -7.35
C LYS A 51 22.71 10.02 -6.31
N PRO A 52 22.32 11.14 -5.65
CA PRO A 52 23.16 11.75 -4.61
C PRO A 52 23.40 10.83 -3.40
N ARG A 53 22.44 9.96 -3.08
CA ARG A 53 22.52 9.02 -1.94
C ARG A 53 23.05 7.64 -2.34
N PHE A 54 22.74 7.22 -3.56
CA PHE A 54 23.10 5.93 -4.14
C PHE A 54 23.79 6.17 -5.49
N PRO A 55 25.09 6.54 -5.50
CA PRO A 55 25.78 6.90 -6.72
C PRO A 55 25.99 5.70 -7.66
N TYR A 56 26.00 4.48 -7.14
CA TYR A 56 26.16 3.26 -7.92
C TYR A 56 24.80 2.62 -8.17
N GLN A 57 24.41 2.53 -9.44
CA GLN A 57 23.08 2.08 -9.84
C GLN A 57 23.18 1.23 -11.09
N THR A 58 22.45 0.13 -11.14
CA THR A 58 22.24 -0.62 -12.38
C THR A 58 21.23 0.10 -13.26
N PRO A 59 21.22 -0.13 -14.57
CA PRO A 59 20.05 0.14 -15.40
C PRO A 59 18.84 -0.68 -14.92
N VAL A 60 17.65 -0.37 -15.45
CA VAL A 60 16.48 -1.26 -15.33
C VAL A 60 16.66 -2.44 -16.29
N ILE A 61 16.48 -3.68 -15.79
CA ILE A 61 16.66 -4.88 -16.62
C ILE A 61 15.69 -4.90 -17.79
N GLY A 62 16.10 -5.48 -18.92
CA GLY A 62 15.27 -5.62 -20.12
C GLY A 62 15.06 -4.32 -20.91
N ARG A 63 15.45 -3.16 -20.38
CA ARG A 63 15.30 -1.87 -21.07
C ARG A 63 16.37 -1.66 -22.14
N THR A 64 17.59 -2.06 -21.84
CA THR A 64 18.74 -1.95 -22.74
C THR A 64 19.82 -2.96 -22.38
N GLN A 65 20.64 -3.35 -23.35
CA GLN A 65 21.88 -4.10 -23.14
C GLN A 65 23.06 -3.19 -22.76
N GLN A 66 22.99 -1.89 -23.03
CA GLN A 66 24.05 -0.95 -22.70
C GLN A 66 24.12 -0.68 -21.19
N GLY A 67 25.33 -0.50 -20.67
CA GLY A 67 25.58 -0.27 -19.25
C GLY A 67 25.61 -1.55 -18.41
N TRP A 68 25.48 -2.74 -19.00
CA TRP A 68 25.65 -4.02 -18.31
C TRP A 68 26.97 -4.69 -18.71
N ASP A 69 27.66 -5.33 -17.77
CA ASP A 69 28.85 -6.14 -18.04
C ASP A 69 28.50 -7.48 -18.71
N GLY A 70 27.23 -7.88 -18.62
CA GLY A 70 26.69 -9.05 -19.27
C GLY A 70 25.17 -9.00 -19.36
N THR A 71 24.65 -9.47 -20.49
CA THR A 71 23.22 -9.66 -20.70
C THR A 71 22.97 -11.08 -21.17
N GLU A 72 22.13 -11.80 -20.45
CA GLU A 72 21.71 -13.15 -20.80
C GLU A 72 20.18 -13.20 -20.98
N GLY A 73 19.72 -13.99 -21.95
CA GLY A 73 18.29 -14.22 -22.17
C GLY A 73 17.53 -13.13 -22.92
N TRP A 74 18.22 -12.21 -23.60
CA TRP A 74 17.61 -11.10 -24.34
C TRP A 74 16.57 -11.55 -25.37
N ASN A 75 15.40 -10.91 -25.37
CA ASN A 75 14.35 -11.13 -26.36
C ASN A 75 13.79 -9.78 -26.85
N ALA A 76 14.22 -9.35 -28.04
CA ALA A 76 13.87 -8.05 -28.61
C ALA A 76 12.38 -7.90 -28.99
N TRP A 77 11.58 -8.97 -28.91
CA TRP A 77 10.15 -8.95 -29.27
C TRP A 77 9.23 -8.62 -28.09
N LYS A 78 9.75 -8.58 -26.86
CA LYS A 78 8.96 -8.20 -25.68
C LYS A 78 8.77 -6.68 -25.66
N PRO A 79 7.53 -6.18 -25.57
CA PRO A 79 7.26 -4.74 -25.59
C PRO A 79 7.63 -4.01 -24.29
N GLU A 80 7.76 -4.73 -23.16
CA GLU A 80 7.99 -4.12 -21.85
C GLU A 80 9.29 -4.62 -21.19
N ASP A 81 9.93 -3.75 -20.41
CA ASP A 81 11.12 -4.12 -19.63
C ASP A 81 10.77 -4.96 -18.37
N GLY A 82 11.79 -5.43 -17.64
CA GLY A 82 11.57 -6.28 -16.47
C GLY A 82 11.32 -5.51 -15.17
N GLY A 83 11.48 -4.19 -15.17
CA GLY A 83 11.16 -3.33 -14.04
C GLY A 83 12.04 -3.50 -12.80
N VAL A 84 13.20 -4.17 -12.87
CA VAL A 84 14.09 -4.36 -11.71
C VAL A 84 15.36 -3.53 -11.83
N ALA A 85 15.75 -2.85 -10.75
CA ALA A 85 17.03 -2.16 -10.64
C ALA A 85 17.60 -2.25 -9.22
N ILE A 86 18.92 -2.17 -9.09
CA ILE A 86 19.63 -2.13 -7.81
C ILE A 86 20.36 -0.79 -7.68
N VAL A 87 20.19 -0.12 -6.55
CA VAL A 87 20.94 1.09 -6.20
C VAL A 87 21.74 0.87 -4.92
N SER A 88 22.95 1.42 -4.84
CA SER A 88 23.90 1.15 -3.77
C SER A 88 24.71 2.40 -3.39
N ARG A 89 24.98 2.55 -2.10
CA ARG A 89 25.98 3.50 -1.57
C ARG A 89 27.40 3.10 -1.91
N TRP A 90 27.60 1.79 -1.98
CA TRP A 90 28.90 1.14 -2.12
C TRP A 90 29.15 0.80 -3.59
N PRO A 91 30.40 0.87 -4.07
CA PRO A 91 30.75 0.55 -5.45
C PRO A 91 30.15 -0.76 -5.95
N ILE A 92 29.38 -0.70 -7.03
CA ILE A 92 29.03 -1.87 -7.84
C ILE A 92 30.22 -2.11 -8.78
N VAL A 93 30.94 -3.21 -8.58
CA VAL A 93 32.16 -3.57 -9.33
C VAL A 93 31.90 -4.56 -10.47
N GLU A 94 30.71 -5.16 -10.50
CA GLU A 94 30.19 -5.92 -11.64
C GLU A 94 28.66 -5.83 -11.60
N GLN A 95 28.02 -5.60 -12.75
CA GLN A 95 26.57 -5.66 -12.91
C GLN A 95 26.14 -6.42 -14.15
N ARG A 96 25.21 -7.35 -14.00
CA ARG A 96 24.68 -8.17 -15.10
C ARG A 96 23.16 -8.24 -15.02
N GLN A 97 22.52 -8.47 -16.16
CA GLN A 97 21.10 -8.77 -16.22
C GLN A 97 20.87 -10.16 -16.82
N TYR A 98 19.91 -10.88 -16.27
CA TYR A 98 19.43 -12.15 -16.79
C TYR A 98 17.92 -12.07 -16.96
N LEU A 99 17.43 -12.36 -18.17
CA LEU A 99 16.02 -12.34 -18.51
C LEU A 99 15.52 -13.78 -18.64
N PHE A 100 14.46 -14.12 -17.92
CA PHE A 100 13.99 -15.50 -17.82
C PHE A 100 13.63 -16.08 -19.18
N GLN A 101 14.05 -17.33 -19.38
CA GLN A 101 13.72 -18.12 -20.57
C GLN A 101 12.42 -18.90 -20.39
N ALA A 102 12.07 -19.24 -19.15
CA ALA A 102 10.75 -19.77 -18.82
C ALA A 102 9.67 -18.79 -19.33
N PRO A 103 8.73 -19.26 -20.17
CA PRO A 103 7.69 -18.40 -20.70
C PRO A 103 6.78 -17.94 -19.55
N GLY A 104 6.74 -16.63 -19.31
CA GLY A 104 5.72 -16.02 -18.46
C GLY A 104 4.32 -16.22 -19.03
N CYS A 105 3.31 -16.03 -18.19
CA CYS A 105 1.89 -16.10 -18.59
C CYS A 105 1.20 -14.74 -18.40
N SER A 106 0.06 -14.55 -19.06
CA SER A 106 -0.67 -13.28 -19.08
C SER A 106 0.22 -12.08 -19.48
N TRP A 107 0.06 -10.94 -18.81
CA TRP A 107 0.81 -9.71 -19.10
C TRP A 107 2.31 -9.83 -18.82
N ASP A 108 2.71 -10.66 -17.85
CA ASP A 108 4.11 -10.96 -17.57
C ASP A 108 4.79 -11.66 -18.75
N GLY A 109 4.02 -12.40 -19.55
CA GLY A 109 4.47 -12.94 -20.83
C GLY A 109 4.84 -11.87 -21.86
N GLN A 110 4.56 -10.58 -21.64
CA GLN A 110 4.95 -9.47 -22.51
C GLN A 110 6.12 -8.64 -21.96
N ALA A 111 6.61 -8.97 -20.77
CA ALA A 111 7.72 -8.26 -20.12
C ALA A 111 9.02 -9.08 -20.17
N LEU A 112 10.15 -8.37 -20.18
CA LEU A 112 11.48 -8.96 -19.98
C LEU A 112 11.76 -9.18 -18.49
N LYS A 113 10.88 -9.91 -17.79
CA LYS A 113 11.09 -10.28 -16.38
C LYS A 113 12.35 -11.13 -16.21
N GLY A 114 13.00 -10.98 -15.07
CA GLY A 114 14.33 -11.51 -14.83
C GLY A 114 14.91 -11.01 -13.52
N PHE A 115 16.24 -11.01 -13.44
CA PHE A 115 16.97 -10.46 -12.30
C PHE A 115 18.16 -9.60 -12.71
N ALA A 116 18.42 -8.57 -11.90
CA ALA A 116 19.66 -7.80 -11.90
C ALA A 116 20.62 -8.44 -10.90
N TYR A 117 21.89 -8.56 -11.26
CA TYR A 117 22.97 -8.93 -10.35
C TYR A 117 23.91 -7.75 -10.17
N ALA A 118 24.30 -7.48 -8.93
CA ALA A 118 25.32 -6.50 -8.57
C ALA A 118 26.34 -7.14 -7.60
N LYS A 119 27.61 -7.13 -7.99
CA LYS A 119 28.74 -7.39 -7.08
C LYS A 119 29.13 -6.07 -6.42
N ILE A 120 28.95 -5.99 -5.11
CA ILE A 120 29.11 -4.74 -4.35
C ILE A 120 30.33 -4.86 -3.43
N ASN A 121 31.24 -3.89 -3.49
CA ASN A 121 32.39 -3.80 -2.59
C ASN A 121 32.14 -2.76 -1.49
N ALA A 122 31.75 -3.21 -0.31
CA ALA A 122 31.54 -2.37 0.87
C ALA A 122 32.79 -2.39 1.76
N GLY A 123 33.68 -1.42 1.56
CA GLY A 123 34.87 -1.24 2.42
C GLY A 123 35.83 -2.45 2.41
N GLY A 124 36.01 -3.12 1.27
CA GLY A 124 36.85 -4.30 1.11
C GLY A 124 36.12 -5.63 1.33
N ARG A 125 34.83 -5.60 1.69
CA ARG A 125 33.96 -6.78 1.77
C ARG A 125 33.04 -6.85 0.58
N VAL A 126 32.99 -8.01 -0.06
CA VAL A 126 32.14 -8.26 -1.23
C VAL A 126 30.80 -8.84 -0.81
N PHE A 127 29.74 -8.30 -1.40
CA PHE A 127 28.37 -8.79 -1.33
C PHE A 127 27.85 -9.00 -2.76
N HIS A 128 27.12 -10.09 -2.97
CA HIS A 128 26.40 -10.33 -4.22
C HIS A 128 24.93 -10.07 -3.96
N VAL A 129 24.35 -9.10 -4.66
CA VAL A 129 22.93 -8.79 -4.57
C VAL A 129 22.26 -9.15 -5.89
N ILE A 130 21.25 -10.01 -5.82
CA ILE A 130 20.42 -10.40 -6.94
C ILE A 130 19.02 -9.85 -6.69
N GLY A 131 18.65 -8.83 -7.45
CA GLY A 131 17.30 -8.25 -7.42
C GLY A 131 16.42 -8.93 -8.44
N THR A 132 15.21 -9.38 -8.07
CA THR A 132 14.30 -10.11 -8.99
C THR A 132 12.84 -9.70 -8.81
N HIS A 133 12.02 -9.98 -9.81
CA HIS A 133 10.56 -9.95 -9.72
C HIS A 133 10.01 -11.12 -10.53
N LEU A 134 9.44 -12.12 -9.84
CA LEU A 134 8.97 -13.36 -10.46
C LEU A 134 7.57 -13.20 -11.08
N GLN A 135 7.09 -14.23 -11.77
CA GLN A 135 5.75 -14.31 -12.33
C GLN A 135 4.67 -14.03 -11.29
N SER A 136 3.78 -13.07 -11.56
CA SER A 136 2.65 -12.75 -10.70
C SER A 136 1.59 -13.84 -10.72
N GLU A 137 0.82 -13.97 -9.63
CA GLU A 137 -0.42 -14.73 -9.65
C GLU A 137 -1.44 -13.97 -10.51
N ASP A 138 -1.81 -14.53 -11.65
CA ASP A 138 -2.70 -13.89 -12.62
C ASP A 138 -3.74 -14.91 -13.12
N SER A 139 -5.02 -14.53 -13.04
CA SER A 139 -6.15 -15.30 -13.55
C SER A 139 -6.06 -15.65 -15.05
N GLY A 140 -5.24 -14.93 -15.83
CA GLY A 140 -4.93 -15.23 -17.23
C GLY A 140 -3.95 -16.40 -17.41
N CYS A 141 -3.34 -16.92 -16.34
CA CYS A 141 -2.51 -18.11 -16.35
C CYS A 141 -3.39 -19.36 -16.26
N ALA A 142 -3.56 -20.07 -17.38
CA ALA A 142 -4.37 -21.29 -17.43
C ALA A 142 -3.92 -22.32 -16.37
N ASN A 143 -4.89 -22.89 -15.64
CA ASN A 143 -4.70 -23.97 -14.66
C ASN A 143 -3.68 -23.67 -13.54
N HIS A 144 -3.56 -22.43 -13.07
CA HIS A 144 -2.52 -22.03 -12.09
C HIS A 144 -1.10 -22.35 -12.55
N GLY A 145 -0.84 -22.16 -13.85
CA GLY A 145 0.49 -22.34 -14.44
C GLY A 145 1.55 -21.39 -13.86
N ASP A 146 1.14 -20.32 -13.18
CA ASP A 146 1.99 -19.32 -12.55
C ASP A 146 2.96 -19.93 -11.52
N VAL A 147 2.51 -20.89 -10.70
CA VAL A 147 3.37 -21.61 -9.74
C VAL A 147 4.51 -22.35 -10.45
N ALA A 148 4.20 -23.03 -11.56
CA ALA A 148 5.19 -23.76 -12.34
C ALA A 148 6.20 -22.82 -13.02
N VAL A 149 5.71 -21.68 -13.51
CA VAL A 149 6.57 -20.62 -14.08
C VAL A 149 7.50 -20.06 -13.00
N ARG A 150 6.99 -19.68 -11.81
CA ARG A 150 7.82 -19.20 -10.70
C ARG A 150 8.90 -20.21 -10.31
N GLN A 151 8.57 -21.49 -10.20
CA GLN A 151 9.57 -22.52 -9.92
C GLN A 151 10.62 -22.67 -11.04
N ALA A 152 10.24 -22.52 -12.31
CA ALA A 152 11.19 -22.54 -13.42
C ALA A 152 12.15 -21.34 -13.36
N GLN A 153 11.61 -20.13 -13.14
CA GLN A 153 12.38 -18.90 -12.96
C GLN A 153 13.36 -19.00 -11.78
N LEU A 154 12.92 -19.55 -10.64
CA LEU A 154 13.77 -19.83 -9.48
C LEU A 154 14.91 -20.79 -9.81
N ARG A 155 14.65 -21.85 -10.60
CA ARG A 155 15.69 -22.79 -11.03
C ARG A 155 16.69 -22.13 -11.98
N GLU A 156 16.23 -21.24 -12.87
CA GLU A 156 17.14 -20.45 -13.72
C GLU A 156 18.08 -19.58 -12.88
N LEU A 157 17.56 -18.86 -11.88
CA LEU A 157 18.36 -18.07 -10.94
C LEU A 157 19.35 -18.95 -10.18
N ALA A 158 18.90 -20.05 -9.59
CA ALA A 158 19.76 -20.97 -8.84
C ALA A 158 20.88 -21.55 -9.71
N ASN A 159 20.56 -21.95 -10.96
CA ASN A 159 21.55 -22.45 -11.91
C ASN A 159 22.56 -21.38 -12.33
N TRP A 160 22.10 -20.15 -12.53
CA TRP A 160 22.96 -19.02 -12.87
C TRP A 160 23.97 -18.69 -11.76
N VAL A 161 23.53 -18.73 -10.50
CA VAL A 161 24.40 -18.56 -9.32
C VAL A 161 25.42 -19.69 -9.25
N LYS A 162 24.96 -20.94 -9.38
CA LYS A 162 25.82 -22.13 -9.35
C LYS A 162 26.90 -22.07 -10.43
N ALA A 163 26.55 -21.69 -11.65
CA ALA A 163 27.49 -21.60 -12.78
C ALA A 163 28.61 -20.57 -12.57
N ARG A 164 28.39 -19.58 -11.70
CA ARG A 164 29.34 -18.51 -11.42
C ARG A 164 30.36 -18.84 -10.33
N HIS A 165 30.17 -19.95 -9.61
CA HIS A 165 31.09 -20.38 -8.56
C HIS A 165 31.43 -19.24 -7.59
N LEU A 166 30.39 -18.50 -7.14
CA LEU A 166 30.56 -17.39 -6.20
C LEU A 166 31.27 -17.89 -4.92
N PRO A 167 32.17 -17.10 -4.30
CA PRO A 167 32.94 -17.59 -3.17
C PRO A 167 32.07 -17.88 -1.93
N PRO A 168 32.32 -18.97 -1.19
CA PRO A 168 31.55 -19.31 0.01
C PRO A 168 31.75 -18.31 1.17
N GLU A 169 32.83 -17.54 1.17
CA GLU A 169 33.15 -16.51 2.17
C GLU A 169 32.50 -15.15 1.90
N GLU A 170 31.93 -14.95 0.71
CA GLU A 170 31.18 -13.76 0.32
C GLU A 170 29.68 -14.01 0.57
N THR A 171 28.91 -12.97 0.92
CA THR A 171 27.48 -13.12 1.18
C THR A 171 26.69 -12.98 -0.12
N VAL A 172 25.75 -13.89 -0.38
CA VAL A 172 24.85 -13.85 -1.55
C VAL A 172 23.42 -13.63 -1.08
N ILE A 173 22.83 -12.52 -1.56
CA ILE A 173 21.51 -12.00 -1.21
C ILE A 173 20.62 -12.09 -2.45
N VAL A 174 19.43 -12.67 -2.31
CA VAL A 174 18.38 -12.63 -3.34
C VAL A 174 17.20 -11.83 -2.78
N ALA A 175 16.81 -10.76 -3.48
CA ALA A 175 15.85 -9.78 -2.98
C ALA A 175 14.78 -9.42 -4.02
N GLY A 176 13.54 -9.28 -3.57
CA GLY A 176 12.45 -8.72 -4.36
C GLY A 176 11.12 -9.45 -4.18
N ASP A 177 10.17 -9.12 -5.04
CA ASP A 177 8.85 -9.74 -5.09
C ASP A 177 8.96 -11.13 -5.74
N MET A 178 8.77 -12.15 -4.91
CA MET A 178 8.78 -13.55 -5.37
C MET A 178 7.41 -14.00 -5.85
N ASN A 179 6.34 -13.23 -5.60
CA ASN A 179 4.95 -13.61 -5.86
C ASN A 179 4.58 -14.99 -5.27
N ILE A 180 5.20 -15.33 -4.12
CA ILE A 180 4.95 -16.57 -3.38
C ILE A 180 4.51 -16.19 -1.98
N ASP A 181 3.25 -16.41 -1.65
CA ASP A 181 2.75 -16.10 -0.32
C ASP A 181 3.36 -17.04 0.74
N ARG A 182 3.91 -16.44 1.81
CA ARG A 182 4.51 -17.17 2.93
C ARG A 182 3.53 -18.18 3.56
N ASN A 183 2.23 -17.89 3.54
CA ASN A 183 1.22 -18.78 4.12
C ASN A 183 0.87 -19.96 3.19
N LYS A 184 1.21 -19.89 1.89
CA LYS A 184 1.15 -21.03 0.95
C LYS A 184 2.36 -21.94 1.15
N THR A 185 2.36 -22.67 2.27
CA THR A 185 3.55 -23.36 2.82
C THR A 185 4.28 -24.33 1.88
N SER A 186 3.59 -24.94 0.91
CA SER A 186 4.23 -25.83 -0.08
C SER A 186 5.10 -25.06 -1.06
N GLU A 187 4.57 -23.97 -1.63
CA GLU A 187 5.29 -23.14 -2.59
C GLU A 187 6.39 -22.32 -1.91
N TYR A 188 6.13 -21.80 -0.72
CA TYR A 188 7.13 -21.10 0.09
C TYR A 188 8.32 -22.01 0.46
N ARG A 189 8.09 -23.28 0.81
CA ARG A 189 9.19 -24.24 1.02
C ARG A 189 9.96 -24.51 -0.27
N ALA A 190 9.26 -24.65 -1.40
CA ALA A 190 9.90 -24.84 -2.70
C ALA A 190 10.79 -23.64 -3.08
N LEU A 191 10.39 -22.40 -2.76
CA LEU A 191 11.24 -21.21 -2.89
C LEU A 191 12.57 -21.37 -2.14
N LEU A 192 12.50 -21.69 -0.85
CA LEU A 192 13.68 -21.86 -0.01
C LEU A 192 14.56 -23.02 -0.47
N ASP A 193 13.96 -24.12 -0.93
CA ASP A 193 14.68 -25.32 -1.36
C ASP A 193 15.32 -25.15 -2.74
N ILE A 194 14.64 -24.54 -3.70
CA ILE A 194 15.21 -24.29 -5.04
C ILE A 194 16.39 -23.32 -4.95
N LEU A 195 16.24 -22.24 -4.19
CA LEU A 195 17.32 -21.27 -4.01
C LEU A 195 18.40 -21.76 -3.03
N GLN A 196 18.14 -22.82 -2.27
CA GLN A 196 18.95 -23.20 -1.12
C GLN A 196 19.13 -22.04 -0.14
N ALA A 197 18.04 -21.32 0.16
CA ALA A 197 18.06 -20.12 1.00
C ALA A 197 17.72 -20.41 2.47
N SER A 198 18.32 -19.65 3.38
CA SER A 198 17.96 -19.67 4.80
C SER A 198 16.62 -18.94 5.01
N GLU A 199 15.69 -19.54 5.77
CA GLU A 199 14.48 -18.84 6.21
C GLU A 199 14.85 -17.69 7.15
N PRO A 200 14.44 -16.44 6.85
CA PRO A 200 14.73 -15.29 7.71
C PRO A 200 13.82 -15.28 8.95
N ARG A 201 14.20 -14.48 9.95
CA ARG A 201 13.28 -14.09 11.02
C ARG A 201 12.37 -12.99 10.53
N TYR A 202 11.08 -13.28 10.47
CA TYR A 202 10.08 -12.29 10.09
C TYR A 202 9.73 -11.38 11.26
N ALA A 203 9.73 -10.08 11.01
CA ALA A 203 9.23 -9.05 11.91
C ALA A 203 8.37 -8.05 11.13
N GLY A 204 7.69 -7.14 11.82
CA GLY A 204 6.97 -6.07 11.13
C GLY A 204 5.53 -6.42 10.79
N MET A 205 5.05 -5.86 9.68
CA MET A 205 3.73 -6.13 9.15
C MET A 205 3.57 -7.60 8.73
N PRO A 206 2.39 -8.21 8.92
CA PRO A 206 2.14 -9.61 8.56
C PRO A 206 2.07 -9.86 7.05
N HIS A 207 1.91 -8.80 6.25
CA HIS A 207 1.74 -8.85 4.80
C HIS A 207 2.62 -7.77 4.16
N SER A 208 3.26 -8.09 3.04
CA SER A 208 3.97 -7.10 2.22
C SER A 208 3.06 -6.57 1.10
N PHE A 209 2.04 -7.34 0.71
CA PHE A 209 0.97 -6.93 -0.19
C PHE A 209 -0.35 -6.97 0.59
N ASP A 210 -0.78 -5.82 1.11
CA ASP A 210 -1.92 -5.72 2.03
C ASP A 210 -3.15 -5.13 1.33
N THR A 211 -3.95 -6.00 0.72
CA THR A 211 -5.18 -5.62 0.00
C THR A 211 -6.29 -5.11 0.92
N ALA A 212 -6.07 -4.99 2.24
CA ALA A 212 -7.01 -4.43 3.19
C ALA A 212 -6.55 -3.08 3.77
N GLY A 213 -5.28 -2.97 4.16
CA GLY A 213 -4.71 -1.79 4.81
C GLY A 213 -4.00 -0.81 3.87
N ASN A 214 -3.49 -1.26 2.72
CA ASN A 214 -2.84 -0.39 1.74
C ASN A 214 -3.87 0.23 0.81
N GLY A 215 -3.88 1.57 0.68
CA GLY A 215 -4.88 2.28 -0.11
C GLY A 215 -4.88 1.93 -1.60
N ILE A 216 -3.69 1.72 -2.19
CA ILE A 216 -3.56 1.37 -3.61
C ILE A 216 -3.93 -0.10 -3.83
N ALA A 217 -3.41 -1.01 -3.00
CA ALA A 217 -3.67 -2.45 -3.15
C ALA A 217 -5.16 -2.76 -2.96
N LEU A 218 -5.79 -2.13 -1.96
CA LEU A 218 -7.21 -2.29 -1.73
C LEU A 218 -8.07 -1.74 -2.86
N GLU A 219 -7.74 -0.57 -3.39
CA GLU A 219 -8.50 0.02 -4.50
C GLU A 219 -8.43 -0.84 -5.76
N ARG A 220 -7.28 -1.46 -6.05
CA ARG A 220 -7.06 -2.25 -7.26
C ARG A 220 -7.50 -3.71 -7.13
N TYR A 221 -7.32 -4.30 -5.97
CA TYR A 221 -7.44 -5.74 -5.76
C TYR A 221 -8.51 -6.04 -4.71
N GLY A 222 -8.29 -5.66 -3.44
CA GLY A 222 -9.21 -6.05 -2.36
C GLY A 222 -10.67 -5.63 -2.57
N ALA A 223 -10.92 -4.39 -3.00
CA ALA A 223 -12.28 -3.87 -3.21
C ALA A 223 -12.88 -4.27 -4.57
N ARG A 224 -12.06 -4.64 -5.56
CA ARG A 224 -12.51 -4.95 -6.93
C ARG A 224 -12.66 -6.45 -7.17
N THR A 225 -11.67 -7.24 -6.78
CA THR A 225 -11.60 -8.69 -7.02
C THR A 225 -11.76 -9.51 -5.74
N GLY A 226 -11.53 -8.91 -4.56
CA GLY A 226 -11.65 -9.60 -3.28
C GLY A 226 -10.40 -10.37 -2.86
N ASP A 227 -9.25 -10.05 -3.46
CA ASP A 227 -7.97 -10.71 -3.21
C ASP A 227 -7.56 -10.57 -1.74
N ALA A 228 -7.00 -11.63 -1.17
CA ALA A 228 -6.54 -11.67 0.21
C ALA A 228 -5.16 -10.98 0.37
N PRO A 229 -4.84 -10.43 1.56
CA PRO A 229 -3.49 -9.97 1.87
C PRO A 229 -2.46 -11.10 1.85
N GLU A 230 -1.27 -10.83 1.33
CA GLU A 230 -0.20 -11.81 1.14
C GLU A 230 1.17 -11.27 1.59
N TYR A 231 2.09 -12.19 1.91
CA TYR A 231 3.49 -11.84 2.13
C TYR A 231 4.31 -12.36 0.94
N LEU A 232 4.71 -11.48 0.03
CA LEU A 232 5.27 -11.82 -1.29
C LEU A 232 6.73 -11.37 -1.48
N ASP A 233 7.19 -10.41 -0.67
CA ASP A 233 8.47 -9.73 -0.83
C ASP A 233 9.51 -10.26 0.14
N TYR A 234 10.66 -10.71 -0.36
CA TYR A 234 11.67 -11.38 0.45
C TYR A 234 13.07 -10.84 0.20
N ILE A 235 13.93 -10.92 1.22
CA ILE A 235 15.37 -10.71 1.10
C ILE A 235 16.06 -11.89 1.77
N LEU A 236 16.49 -12.85 0.96
CA LEU A 236 16.97 -14.16 1.38
C LEU A 236 18.49 -14.28 1.24
N LEU A 237 19.11 -15.10 2.09
CA LEU A 237 20.53 -15.45 2.02
C LEU A 237 20.71 -16.89 1.56
N LEU A 238 21.63 -17.15 0.63
CA LEU A 238 21.87 -18.50 0.11
C LEU A 238 22.81 -19.31 1.03
N ARG A 239 22.40 -20.51 1.45
CA ARG A 239 23.04 -21.36 2.50
C ARG A 239 24.47 -21.81 2.18
N GLY A 240 24.89 -21.80 0.91
CA GLY A 240 26.27 -22.13 0.49
C GLY A 240 27.29 -21.00 0.66
N HIS A 241 26.85 -19.84 1.17
CA HIS A 241 27.61 -18.60 1.25
C HIS A 241 27.60 -18.04 2.66
N ARG A 242 28.43 -17.02 2.92
CA ARG A 242 28.59 -16.44 4.26
C ARG A 242 27.25 -16.01 4.86
N GLN A 243 26.91 -16.61 6.00
CA GLN A 243 25.71 -16.31 6.78
C GLN A 243 26.07 -15.47 8.03
N PRO A 244 25.26 -14.45 8.38
CA PRO A 244 25.24 -13.93 9.74
C PRO A 244 24.57 -14.93 10.69
N ALA A 245 24.78 -14.77 12.00
CA ALA A 245 24.14 -15.63 12.99
C ALA A 245 22.61 -15.43 13.08
N VAL A 246 22.14 -14.24 12.68
CA VAL A 246 20.73 -13.89 12.59
C VAL A 246 20.52 -13.07 11.32
N TRP A 247 19.37 -13.23 10.68
CA TRP A 247 18.94 -12.46 9.53
C TRP A 247 17.44 -12.20 9.64
N HIS A 248 17.02 -10.95 9.47
CA HIS A 248 15.64 -10.53 9.58
C HIS A 248 15.09 -10.07 8.23
N ASN A 249 13.79 -10.27 8.02
CA ASN A 249 13.00 -9.55 7.03
C ASN A 249 11.89 -8.82 7.81
N GLN A 250 11.85 -7.50 7.68
CA GLN A 250 10.91 -6.64 8.36
C GLN A 250 10.07 -5.87 7.34
N ALA A 251 8.81 -6.26 7.19
CA ALA A 251 7.86 -5.52 6.36
C ALA A 251 7.39 -4.25 7.10
N LEU A 252 7.39 -3.11 6.41
CA LEU A 252 7.10 -1.80 7.01
C LEU A 252 5.96 -1.10 6.29
N ASP A 253 4.90 -0.73 7.01
CA ASP A 253 3.78 0.09 6.55
C ASP A 253 4.15 1.58 6.44
N ALA A 254 5.30 1.89 5.85
CA ALA A 254 5.84 3.23 5.76
C ALA A 254 4.87 4.19 5.05
N PRO A 255 4.33 5.23 5.73
CA PRO A 255 3.40 6.15 5.11
C PRO A 255 4.15 7.17 4.25
N ALA A 256 3.66 7.39 3.03
CA ALA A 256 4.03 8.54 2.23
C ALA A 256 3.37 9.80 2.78
N PRO A 257 4.02 10.99 2.65
CA PRO A 257 3.27 12.24 2.70
C PRO A 257 2.09 12.14 1.74
N GLN A 258 0.92 12.56 2.21
CA GLN A 258 -0.32 12.39 1.47
C GLN A 258 -0.21 13.01 0.07
N TRP A 259 -0.73 12.30 -0.92
CA TRP A 259 -0.79 12.72 -2.31
C TRP A 259 -2.15 12.36 -2.90
N THR A 260 -2.49 12.97 -4.02
CA THR A 260 -3.79 12.77 -4.66
C THR A 260 -3.65 12.24 -6.07
N ALA A 261 -4.66 11.48 -6.50
CA ALA A 261 -4.83 11.02 -7.87
C ALA A 261 -6.28 11.19 -8.28
N GLN A 262 -6.51 11.63 -9.53
CA GLN A 262 -7.85 11.80 -10.07
C GLN A 262 -8.32 10.50 -10.73
N SER A 263 -9.53 10.06 -10.44
CA SER A 263 -10.17 8.96 -11.17
C SER A 263 -10.33 9.32 -12.66
N ALA A 264 -9.88 8.42 -13.53
CA ALA A 264 -10.06 8.55 -14.98
C ALA A 264 -11.54 8.65 -15.38
N LEU A 265 -12.41 7.95 -14.65
CA LEU A 265 -13.82 7.75 -14.99
C LEU A 265 -14.73 8.68 -14.19
N ALA A 266 -14.55 8.71 -12.86
CA ALA A 266 -15.46 9.42 -11.97
C ALA A 266 -15.13 10.90 -11.78
N LYS A 267 -13.97 11.37 -12.30
CA LYS A 267 -13.41 12.72 -12.06
C LYS A 267 -13.18 13.08 -10.58
N GLN A 268 -13.43 12.14 -9.66
CA GLN A 268 -13.17 12.25 -8.22
C GLN A 268 -11.67 12.30 -7.96
N THR A 269 -11.25 13.04 -6.94
CA THR A 269 -9.85 13.09 -6.50
C THR A 269 -9.72 12.30 -5.21
N TYR A 270 -8.94 11.23 -5.23
CA TYR A 270 -8.71 10.39 -4.06
C TYR A 270 -7.36 10.72 -3.43
N ALA A 271 -7.33 10.68 -2.10
CA ALA A 271 -6.11 10.86 -1.33
C ALA A 271 -5.51 9.51 -0.92
N TYR A 272 -4.20 9.40 -1.05
CA TYR A 272 -3.41 8.23 -0.69
C TYR A 272 -2.23 8.64 0.18
N ALA A 273 -1.76 7.72 1.02
CA ALA A 273 -0.55 7.86 1.84
C ALA A 273 0.35 6.63 1.70
N ASP A 274 0.25 5.92 0.58
CA ASP A 274 1.07 4.76 0.24
C ASP A 274 2.03 5.11 -0.89
N PHE A 275 3.28 4.61 -0.82
CA PHE A 275 4.25 4.76 -1.91
C PHE A 275 3.94 3.78 -3.06
N SER A 276 3.51 2.57 -2.72
CA SER A 276 3.10 1.52 -3.66
C SER A 276 2.00 0.70 -3.00
N ASP A 277 1.34 -0.15 -3.79
CA ASP A 277 0.52 -1.27 -3.33
C ASP A 277 1.26 -2.31 -2.49
N HIS A 278 2.59 -2.44 -2.65
CA HIS A 278 3.44 -3.21 -1.75
C HIS A 278 4.08 -2.33 -0.67
N TYR A 279 4.15 -2.86 0.54
CA TYR A 279 5.01 -2.36 1.61
C TYR A 279 6.46 -2.79 1.39
N PRO A 280 7.45 -1.92 1.65
CA PRO A 280 8.86 -2.31 1.58
C PRO A 280 9.22 -3.32 2.66
N VAL A 281 10.13 -4.23 2.31
CA VAL A 281 10.78 -5.15 3.25
C VAL A 281 12.22 -4.70 3.49
N GLN A 282 12.56 -4.44 4.74
CA GLN A 282 13.92 -4.15 5.19
C GLN A 282 14.57 -5.42 5.71
N ALA A 283 15.86 -5.64 5.43
CA ALA A 283 16.58 -6.79 5.95
C ALA A 283 17.90 -6.40 6.63
N PHE A 284 18.19 -7.06 7.74
CA PHE A 284 19.35 -6.79 8.57
C PHE A 284 19.70 -8.01 9.43
N ALA A 285 20.96 -8.10 9.85
CA ALA A 285 21.40 -9.20 10.71
C ALA A 285 20.88 -9.04 12.15
N TRP A 286 21.16 -7.89 12.76
CA TRP A 286 20.79 -7.58 14.15
C TRP A 286 20.04 -6.25 14.20
N ALA A 287 19.00 -6.20 15.02
CA ALA A 287 18.33 -4.95 15.33
C ALA A 287 19.26 -4.03 16.15
N ASP A 288 19.09 -2.73 15.95
CA ASP A 288 19.75 -1.67 16.68
C ASP A 288 18.74 -0.59 17.13
N ALA A 289 19.24 0.54 17.63
CA ALA A 289 18.39 1.63 18.11
C ALA A 289 17.59 2.33 16.98
N SER A 290 17.98 2.15 15.72
CA SER A 290 17.30 2.70 14.55
C SER A 290 16.24 1.76 13.97
N THR A 291 16.24 0.48 14.38
CA THR A 291 15.28 -0.52 13.87
C THR A 291 13.86 -0.23 14.38
N PRO A 292 12.86 -0.08 13.49
CA PRO A 292 11.47 0.15 13.90
C PRO A 292 10.96 -0.98 14.80
N THR A 293 10.34 -0.65 15.93
CA THR A 293 9.76 -1.64 16.86
C THR A 293 8.24 -1.71 16.81
N HIS A 294 7.61 -0.85 16.02
CA HIS A 294 6.17 -0.80 15.84
C HIS A 294 5.82 -0.35 14.42
N SER A 295 4.55 -0.51 14.04
CA SER A 295 4.01 0.01 12.78
C SER A 295 4.28 1.51 12.63
N LEU A 296 4.60 1.94 11.41
CA LEU A 296 4.93 3.32 11.07
C LEU A 296 3.68 4.16 10.82
N SER A 297 2.56 3.51 10.50
CA SER A 297 1.23 4.09 10.47
C SER A 297 0.34 3.43 11.54
N ALA A 298 -0.75 4.09 11.91
CA ALA A 298 -1.78 3.46 12.74
C ALA A 298 -2.70 2.63 11.85
N PRO A 299 -2.73 1.28 11.97
CA PRO A 299 -3.53 0.44 11.06
C PRO A 299 -5.03 0.71 11.17
N ALA A 300 -5.47 1.11 12.37
CA ALA A 300 -6.85 1.52 12.60
C ALA A 300 -7.13 2.96 12.15
N GLY A 301 -6.14 3.77 11.78
CA GLY A 301 -6.35 5.18 11.42
C GLY A 301 -6.51 6.14 12.61
N SER A 302 -6.41 7.44 12.31
CA SER A 302 -6.32 8.52 13.31
C SER A 302 -7.66 9.18 13.65
N TYR A 303 -8.70 9.00 12.82
CA TYR A 303 -10.02 9.59 13.02
C TYR A 303 -11.04 8.53 13.43
N ARG A 304 -10.84 7.95 14.63
CA ARG A 304 -11.61 6.79 15.12
C ARG A 304 -12.54 7.13 16.27
N GLY A 305 -13.66 6.40 16.32
CA GLY A 305 -14.68 6.54 17.35
C GLY A 305 -15.25 7.96 17.48
N LEU A 306 -15.19 8.75 16.40
CA LEU A 306 -15.60 10.15 16.41
C LEU A 306 -17.11 10.27 16.61
N THR A 307 -17.51 11.38 17.21
CA THR A 307 -18.93 11.70 17.42
C THR A 307 -19.26 13.00 16.70
N LEU A 308 -20.51 13.10 16.25
CA LEU A 308 -21.02 14.23 15.48
C LEU A 308 -22.23 14.81 16.22
N GLN A 309 -22.06 15.98 16.84
CA GLN A 309 -23.13 16.67 17.55
C GLN A 309 -23.74 17.74 16.67
N ASN A 310 -25.01 17.62 16.33
CA ASN A 310 -25.72 18.60 15.51
C ASN A 310 -25.85 19.96 16.24
N GLN A 311 -25.62 21.07 15.53
CA GLN A 311 -25.65 22.40 16.14
C GLN A 311 -27.05 22.89 16.47
N ALA A 312 -28.07 22.54 15.69
CA ALA A 312 -29.45 22.96 15.93
C ALA A 312 -30.08 22.22 17.12
N SER A 313 -29.92 20.90 17.21
CA SER A 313 -30.59 20.09 18.24
C SER A 313 -29.73 19.80 19.48
N GLY A 314 -28.39 19.93 19.38
CA GLY A 314 -27.46 19.49 20.41
C GLY A 314 -27.38 17.97 20.58
N ARG A 315 -28.10 17.20 19.77
CA ARG A 315 -28.11 15.72 19.77
C ARG A 315 -26.99 15.17 18.90
N TYR A 316 -26.64 13.91 19.13
CA TYR A 316 -25.61 13.20 18.39
C TYR A 316 -26.20 12.39 17.25
N VAL A 317 -25.45 12.30 16.14
CA VAL A 317 -25.72 11.33 15.08
C VAL A 317 -25.54 9.92 15.65
N GLN A 318 -26.46 9.01 15.41
CA GLN A 318 -26.34 7.58 15.69
C GLN A 318 -26.93 6.71 14.58
N ALA A 319 -26.36 5.52 14.39
CA ALA A 319 -26.93 4.48 13.54
C ALA A 319 -28.13 3.81 14.21
N GLY A 320 -29.07 3.30 13.42
CA GLY A 320 -30.19 2.48 13.92
C GLY A 320 -29.72 1.18 14.58
N ASP A 321 -30.65 0.51 15.28
CA ASP A 321 -30.36 -0.76 15.96
C ASP A 321 -30.00 -1.89 14.99
N ALA A 322 -30.70 -1.93 13.85
CA ALA A 322 -30.35 -2.82 12.74
C ALA A 322 -28.99 -2.42 12.15
N ASN A 323 -28.24 -3.41 11.65
CA ASN A 323 -26.95 -3.15 11.03
C ASN A 323 -27.06 -2.17 9.85
N ASP A 324 -28.15 -2.30 9.08
CA ASP A 324 -28.53 -1.45 7.95
C ASP A 324 -29.55 -0.35 8.30
N GLY A 325 -29.63 0.03 9.57
CA GLY A 325 -30.59 1.02 10.06
C GLY A 325 -30.30 2.45 9.59
N TRP A 326 -31.36 3.26 9.52
CA TRP A 326 -31.29 4.70 9.24
C TRP A 326 -30.43 5.45 10.26
N LEU A 327 -29.69 6.44 9.78
CA LEU A 327 -28.93 7.36 10.63
C LEU A 327 -29.86 8.46 11.14
N LYS A 328 -29.75 8.77 12.43
CA LYS A 328 -30.58 9.77 13.11
C LYS A 328 -29.76 10.69 14.00
N THR A 329 -30.31 11.86 14.28
CA THR A 329 -29.77 12.92 15.14
C THR A 329 -30.58 13.03 16.43
N ASP A 330 -30.83 11.91 17.10
CA ASP A 330 -31.73 11.78 18.24
C ASP A 330 -31.02 11.33 19.53
N ALA A 331 -29.74 10.95 19.48
CA ALA A 331 -28.99 10.53 20.66
C ALA A 331 -28.70 11.70 21.61
N ALA A 332 -29.09 11.57 22.89
CA ALA A 332 -28.78 12.56 23.92
C ALA A 332 -27.32 12.51 24.40
N ALA A 333 -26.65 11.38 24.22
CA ALA A 333 -25.25 11.15 24.59
C ALA A 333 -24.58 10.18 23.59
N PRO A 334 -23.25 10.25 23.40
CA PRO A 334 -22.54 9.46 22.40
C PRO A 334 -22.26 8.02 22.86
N GLY A 335 -23.28 7.17 22.79
CA GLY A 335 -23.16 5.71 22.97
C GLY A 335 -22.45 5.01 21.81
N PRO A 336 -22.33 3.66 21.83
CA PRO A 336 -21.59 2.90 20.81
C PRO A 336 -22.06 3.15 19.36
N ARG A 337 -23.38 3.26 19.12
CA ARG A 337 -23.97 3.53 17.80
C ARG A 337 -23.80 4.97 17.31
N ALA A 338 -23.36 5.87 18.20
CA ALA A 338 -23.11 7.28 17.90
C ALA A 338 -21.63 7.58 17.59
N ARG A 339 -20.84 6.52 17.36
CA ARG A 339 -19.40 6.60 17.10
C ARG A 339 -19.09 6.06 15.71
N PHE A 340 -18.24 6.80 15.01
CA PHE A 340 -17.89 6.50 13.63
C PHE A 340 -16.38 6.56 13.43
N ASN A 341 -15.89 5.79 12.46
CA ASN A 341 -14.52 5.90 11.97
C ASN A 341 -14.56 6.69 10.66
N LEU A 342 -13.70 7.69 10.52
CA LEU A 342 -13.63 8.52 9.33
C LEU A 342 -12.29 8.32 8.62
N SER A 343 -12.33 8.34 7.29
CA SER A 343 -11.15 8.28 6.44
C SER A 343 -11.38 9.04 5.14
N ASN A 344 -10.32 9.61 4.57
CA ASN A 344 -10.27 10.16 3.20
C ASN A 344 -9.53 9.25 2.20
N ASN A 345 -9.18 8.03 2.63
CA ASN A 345 -8.67 6.94 1.80
C ASN A 345 -9.60 5.72 1.91
N PHE A 346 -9.50 4.84 0.91
CA PHE A 346 -10.15 3.54 0.86
C PHE A 346 -9.88 2.66 2.09
N SER A 347 -8.64 2.54 2.57
CA SER A 347 -8.29 1.47 3.53
C SER A 347 -8.65 1.68 4.98
N MET A 348 -9.30 2.81 5.33
CA MET A 348 -9.57 3.22 6.73
C MET A 348 -8.31 3.28 7.63
N ARG A 349 -7.12 3.04 7.06
CA ARG A 349 -5.81 3.22 7.66
C ARG A 349 -5.51 4.71 7.77
N ASP A 350 -4.57 5.04 8.65
CA ASP A 350 -4.08 6.41 8.74
C ASP A 350 -3.58 6.91 7.39
N ASN A 351 -4.19 8.00 6.93
CA ASN A 351 -3.90 8.64 5.65
C ASN A 351 -3.43 10.09 5.87
N GLY A 352 -3.05 10.43 7.10
CA GLY A 352 -2.65 11.76 7.50
C GLY A 352 -3.85 12.70 7.61
N CYS A 353 -3.72 13.88 7.01
CA CYS A 353 -4.64 15.00 7.18
C CYS A 353 -5.96 14.77 6.41
N VAL A 354 -7.11 15.01 7.04
CA VAL A 354 -8.40 15.19 6.36
C VAL A 354 -8.68 16.68 6.21
N ARG A 355 -8.81 17.16 4.96
CA ARG A 355 -9.06 18.59 4.66
C ARG A 355 -10.48 18.85 4.18
N SER A 356 -10.89 20.11 4.26
CA SER A 356 -12.16 20.58 3.72
C SER A 356 -12.24 20.31 2.21
N GLY A 357 -13.37 19.78 1.76
CA GLY A 357 -13.65 19.43 0.36
C GLY A 357 -13.19 18.03 -0.06
N GLU A 358 -12.40 17.33 0.76
CA GLU A 358 -11.94 15.97 0.44
C GLU A 358 -13.09 14.97 0.53
N TYR A 359 -13.01 13.94 -0.32
CA TYR A 359 -13.91 12.79 -0.26
C TYR A 359 -13.61 11.99 0.99
N VAL A 360 -14.65 11.66 1.76
CA VAL A 360 -14.55 10.94 3.02
C VAL A 360 -15.52 9.79 3.07
N ARG A 361 -15.26 8.88 3.99
CA ARG A 361 -16.14 7.78 4.35
C ARG A 361 -16.31 7.74 5.84
N LEU A 362 -17.51 7.33 6.26
CA LEU A 362 -17.79 7.06 7.66
C LEU A 362 -18.25 5.61 7.81
N GLU A 363 -17.55 4.89 8.66
CA GLU A 363 -17.85 3.53 9.07
C GLU A 363 -18.40 3.55 10.48
N ARG A 364 -19.34 2.65 10.79
CA ARG A 364 -19.77 2.41 12.16
C ARG A 364 -18.61 1.88 13.01
N ALA A 365 -18.28 2.57 14.11
CA ALA A 365 -17.22 2.11 15.00
C ALA A 365 -17.59 0.79 15.71
N ASP A 366 -18.88 0.55 15.97
CA ASP A 366 -19.40 -0.67 16.58
C ASP A 366 -19.58 -1.83 15.59
N ARG A 367 -19.53 -1.56 14.27
CA ARG A 367 -19.75 -2.53 13.20
C ARG A 367 -18.84 -2.26 11.99
N PRO A 368 -17.55 -2.67 12.05
CA PRO A 368 -16.65 -2.55 10.90
C PRO A 368 -17.22 -3.21 9.64
N GLY A 369 -17.06 -2.56 8.48
CA GLY A 369 -17.66 -2.97 7.20
C GLY A 369 -19.07 -2.43 6.92
N TRP A 370 -19.65 -1.66 7.85
CA TRP A 370 -20.91 -0.93 7.63
C TRP A 370 -20.65 0.56 7.50
N PHE A 371 -20.87 1.08 6.30
CA PHE A 371 -20.57 2.46 5.93
C PHE A 371 -21.84 3.29 5.78
N TRP A 372 -21.70 4.60 5.95
CA TRP A 372 -22.74 5.55 5.60
C TRP A 372 -23.05 5.44 4.10
N ASN A 373 -24.33 5.38 3.77
CA ASN A 373 -24.83 5.44 2.40
C ASN A 373 -26.20 6.12 2.39
N TRP A 374 -26.67 6.57 1.24
CA TRP A 374 -28.03 7.12 1.12
C TRP A 374 -28.91 6.28 0.20
N TRP A 375 -30.22 6.28 0.49
CA TRP A 375 -31.20 5.45 -0.20
C TRP A 375 -31.76 6.16 -1.46
N SER A 376 -31.63 5.54 -2.63
CA SER A 376 -32.12 6.13 -3.89
C SER A 376 -33.52 5.71 -4.31
N GLY A 377 -34.08 4.69 -3.65
CA GLY A 377 -35.41 4.17 -3.97
C GLY A 377 -36.52 5.18 -3.69
N LEU A 378 -37.55 5.18 -4.53
CA LEU A 378 -38.72 6.04 -4.37
C LEU A 378 -39.43 5.77 -3.03
N GLY A 379 -39.85 6.83 -2.35
CA GLY A 379 -40.63 6.75 -1.11
C GLY A 379 -40.20 7.77 -0.06
N GLY A 380 -40.74 7.65 1.15
CA GLY A 380 -40.49 8.59 2.24
C GLY A 380 -39.01 8.69 2.65
N ASN A 381 -38.24 7.61 2.53
CA ASN A 381 -36.81 7.57 2.84
C ASN A 381 -35.90 7.91 1.65
N GLN A 382 -36.43 8.42 0.54
CA GLN A 382 -35.58 8.81 -0.59
C GLN A 382 -34.59 9.88 -0.13
N TYR A 383 -33.29 9.63 -0.34
CA TYR A 383 -32.16 10.44 0.11
C TYR A 383 -31.87 10.43 1.61
N ALA A 384 -32.54 9.58 2.39
CA ALA A 384 -32.18 9.34 3.78
C ALA A 384 -30.88 8.53 3.88
N TYR A 385 -30.02 8.88 4.83
CA TYR A 385 -28.81 8.12 5.14
C TYR A 385 -29.11 6.93 6.04
N TYR A 386 -28.43 5.83 5.75
CA TYR A 386 -28.46 4.59 6.50
C TYR A 386 -27.05 3.99 6.53
N ALA A 387 -26.86 3.01 7.42
CA ALA A 387 -25.66 2.18 7.34
C ALA A 387 -25.87 1.08 6.30
N ALA A 388 -24.85 0.75 5.52
CA ALA A 388 -24.92 -0.32 4.52
C ALA A 388 -23.69 -1.19 4.62
N GLN A 389 -23.88 -2.51 4.60
CA GLN A 389 -22.77 -3.42 4.39
C GLN A 389 -22.28 -3.24 2.95
N GLY A 390 -20.98 -3.19 2.75
CA GLY A 390 -20.45 -3.22 1.40
C GLY A 390 -18.99 -2.85 1.32
N ALA A 391 -18.48 -3.01 0.10
CA ALA A 391 -17.17 -2.52 -0.26
C ALA A 391 -17.08 -1.01 -0.06
N LEU A 392 -15.84 -0.55 -0.06
CA LEU A 392 -15.48 0.75 0.43
C LEU A 392 -16.07 1.90 -0.40
N ASN A 393 -16.60 1.66 -1.61
CA ASN A 393 -17.16 2.69 -2.49
C ASN A 393 -18.61 3.13 -2.17
N ARG A 394 -19.21 2.71 -1.04
CA ARG A 394 -20.52 3.24 -0.61
C ARG A 394 -20.41 4.73 -0.27
N SER A 395 -21.38 5.53 -0.74
CA SER A 395 -21.32 7.01 -0.71
C SER A 395 -20.02 7.59 -1.28
N ALA A 396 -19.64 7.15 -2.50
CA ALA A 396 -18.40 7.57 -3.16
C ALA A 396 -18.22 9.09 -3.32
N GLU A 397 -19.29 9.90 -3.23
CA GLU A 397 -19.22 11.35 -3.44
C GLU A 397 -19.35 12.18 -2.15
N LEU A 398 -19.42 11.51 -0.99
CA LEU A 398 -19.48 12.15 0.32
C LEU A 398 -18.20 12.95 0.57
N ARG A 399 -18.36 14.23 0.88
CA ARG A 399 -17.27 15.17 1.16
C ARG A 399 -17.50 15.85 2.49
N LEU A 400 -16.41 16.08 3.21
CA LEU A 400 -16.41 16.82 4.47
C LEU A 400 -16.06 18.29 4.20
N ILE A 401 -16.85 19.22 4.72
CA ILE A 401 -16.60 20.66 4.69
C ILE A 401 -16.27 21.13 6.09
N ASN A 402 -15.03 21.55 6.33
CA ASN A 402 -14.59 22.06 7.62
C ASN A 402 -14.79 23.59 7.67
N HIS A 403 -15.75 24.04 8.49
CA HIS A 403 -16.05 25.47 8.64
C HIS A 403 -15.14 26.15 9.65
N SER A 404 -14.59 25.39 10.60
CA SER A 404 -13.66 25.93 11.61
C SER A 404 -12.25 26.10 11.06
N ARG A 405 -11.83 25.21 10.15
CA ARG A 405 -10.50 25.19 9.54
C ARG A 405 -10.58 24.86 8.04
N PRO A 406 -10.97 25.81 7.19
CA PRO A 406 -11.14 25.55 5.76
C PRO A 406 -9.84 25.10 5.06
N GLU A 407 -8.69 25.64 5.47
CA GLU A 407 -7.37 25.33 4.89
C GLU A 407 -6.54 24.35 5.75
N GLY A 408 -7.11 23.86 6.86
CA GLY A 408 -6.40 23.04 7.86
C GLY A 408 -6.83 21.59 7.87
N CYS A 409 -6.10 20.78 8.65
CA CYS A 409 -6.54 19.43 8.99
C CYS A 409 -7.72 19.47 9.96
N LEU A 410 -8.62 18.51 9.82
CA LEU A 410 -9.67 18.21 10.79
C LEU A 410 -9.05 17.97 12.17
N GLN A 411 -9.59 18.66 13.18
CA GLN A 411 -9.19 18.55 14.58
C GLN A 411 -10.39 18.33 15.50
N ASP A 412 -10.12 17.90 16.73
CA ASP A 412 -11.15 17.80 17.76
C ASP A 412 -11.82 19.17 18.01
N GLY A 413 -13.15 19.17 18.06
CA GLY A 413 -13.96 20.35 18.33
C GLY A 413 -14.34 21.18 17.09
N ASP A 414 -13.79 20.84 15.91
CA ASP A 414 -14.13 21.50 14.64
C ASP A 414 -15.61 21.32 14.29
N VAL A 415 -16.18 22.32 13.60
CA VAL A 415 -17.54 22.29 13.07
C VAL A 415 -17.46 21.94 11.60
N VAL A 416 -18.14 20.86 11.22
CA VAL A 416 -18.15 20.34 9.85
C VAL A 416 -19.55 20.21 9.30
N SER A 417 -19.67 20.24 7.98
CA SER A 417 -20.84 19.73 7.27
C SER A 417 -20.42 18.61 6.34
N PHE A 418 -21.37 17.77 5.97
CA PHE A 418 -21.18 16.75 4.95
C PHE A 418 -22.03 17.09 3.74
N LYS A 419 -21.47 16.92 2.55
CA LYS A 419 -22.19 17.05 1.29
C LYS A 419 -21.96 15.83 0.40
N ASP A 420 -22.96 15.45 -0.36
CA ASP A 420 -22.91 14.30 -1.28
C ASP A 420 -23.70 14.67 -2.55
N TRP A 421 -23.49 13.92 -3.62
CA TRP A 421 -24.15 14.18 -4.90
C TRP A 421 -25.46 13.41 -4.99
N ALA A 422 -26.56 14.14 -5.15
CA ALA A 422 -27.86 13.57 -5.44
C ALA A 422 -28.68 14.53 -6.29
N ARG A 423 -29.70 14.03 -6.99
CA ARG A 423 -30.63 14.89 -7.78
C ARG A 423 -29.88 15.82 -8.76
N ALA A 424 -28.77 15.34 -9.33
CA ALA A 424 -27.89 16.08 -10.23
C ALA A 424 -27.26 17.36 -9.65
N ALA A 425 -27.05 17.44 -8.33
CA ALA A 425 -26.31 18.51 -7.68
C ALA A 425 -25.69 18.07 -6.33
N ASP A 426 -24.86 18.93 -5.74
CA ASP A 426 -24.38 18.76 -4.37
C ASP A 426 -25.47 19.21 -3.38
N TYR A 427 -25.76 18.37 -2.39
CA TYR A 427 -26.62 18.73 -1.27
C TYR A 427 -25.90 18.45 0.06
N TYR A 428 -26.28 19.17 1.10
CA TYR A 428 -25.81 18.97 2.47
C TYR A 428 -26.70 17.99 3.22
N LEU A 429 -26.06 17.20 4.09
CA LEU A 429 -26.75 16.34 5.06
C LEU A 429 -27.45 17.22 6.09
N THR A 430 -28.77 17.08 6.20
CA THR A 430 -29.63 17.82 7.12
C THR A 430 -30.20 16.89 8.19
N ALA A 431 -30.19 17.34 9.44
CA ALA A 431 -30.98 16.75 10.51
C ALA A 431 -32.46 17.09 10.28
N TRP A 432 -33.27 16.12 9.87
CA TRP A 432 -34.64 16.38 9.43
C TRP A 432 -35.55 16.84 10.58
N ALA A 433 -36.20 17.99 10.38
CA ALA A 433 -37.07 18.58 11.38
C ALA A 433 -38.50 18.01 11.30
N GLY A 434 -38.83 17.10 12.22
CA GLY A 434 -40.21 16.67 12.49
C GLY A 434 -40.84 15.72 11.46
N GLY A 435 -42.14 15.46 11.63
CA GLY A 435 -42.91 14.52 10.80
C GLY A 435 -42.58 13.04 11.07
N GLY A 436 -43.07 12.14 10.20
CA GLY A 436 -42.85 10.69 10.33
C GLY A 436 -41.38 10.23 10.16
N HIS A 437 -40.52 11.15 9.72
CA HIS A 437 -39.09 10.94 9.48
C HIS A 437 -38.22 11.85 10.38
N ALA A 438 -38.79 12.33 11.49
CA ALA A 438 -38.10 13.20 12.43
C ALA A 438 -36.73 12.62 12.82
N ASP A 439 -35.75 13.51 12.92
CA ASP A 439 -34.37 13.27 13.32
C ASP A 439 -33.53 12.46 12.33
N GLN A 440 -34.10 11.85 11.28
CA GLN A 440 -33.31 11.17 10.26
C GLN A 440 -32.36 12.14 9.52
N LEU A 441 -31.19 11.65 9.10
CA LEU A 441 -30.29 12.41 8.24
C LEU A 441 -30.69 12.30 6.78
N TYR A 442 -30.96 13.43 6.12
CA TYR A 442 -31.30 13.48 4.69
C TYR A 442 -30.30 14.30 3.88
N LEU A 443 -30.05 13.90 2.65
CA LEU A 443 -29.32 14.69 1.67
C LEU A 443 -30.30 15.65 0.96
N TRP A 444 -30.40 16.91 1.42
CA TRP A 444 -31.52 17.76 0.99
C TRP A 444 -31.26 19.25 0.82
N GLN A 445 -30.39 19.85 1.63
CA GLN A 445 -30.25 21.32 1.64
C GLN A 445 -29.17 21.80 0.67
N PRO A 446 -29.38 22.89 -0.09
CA PRO A 446 -28.37 23.42 -1.01
C PRO A 446 -27.24 24.19 -0.30
N ALA A 447 -27.43 24.52 0.98
CA ALA A 447 -26.47 25.26 1.79
C ALA A 447 -26.48 24.75 3.24
N ALA A 448 -25.40 25.02 3.99
CA ALA A 448 -25.24 24.57 5.37
C ALA A 448 -25.63 25.64 6.40
N GLY A 449 -26.72 25.41 7.13
CA GLY A 449 -27.09 26.09 8.38
C GLY A 449 -26.82 25.22 9.61
N ASP A 450 -27.37 25.60 10.76
CA ASP A 450 -27.14 24.89 12.04
C ASP A 450 -27.68 23.44 12.02
N GLY A 451 -28.68 23.15 11.20
CA GLY A 451 -29.23 21.80 10.99
C GLY A 451 -28.30 20.88 10.18
N GLU A 452 -27.37 21.45 9.41
CA GLU A 452 -26.43 20.74 8.54
C GLU A 452 -24.99 20.75 9.09
N ARG A 453 -24.81 21.33 10.28
CA ARG A 453 -23.50 21.47 10.94
C ARG A 453 -23.39 20.56 12.13
N PHE A 454 -22.23 19.94 12.25
CA PHE A 454 -21.90 18.96 13.27
C PHE A 454 -20.58 19.33 13.93
N ARG A 455 -20.58 19.47 15.26
CA ARG A 455 -19.33 19.56 16.02
C ARG A 455 -18.75 18.16 16.14
N VAL A 456 -17.51 18.00 15.69
CA VAL A 456 -16.76 16.75 15.76
C VAL A 456 -16.09 16.63 17.12
N ARG A 457 -16.16 15.45 17.74
CA ARG A 457 -15.22 15.05 18.80
C ARG A 457 -14.50 13.79 18.39
N LEU A 458 -13.17 13.80 18.45
CA LEU A 458 -12.34 12.62 18.18
C LEU A 458 -12.41 11.68 19.39
N GLY A 459 -12.57 10.38 19.13
CA GLY A 459 -12.92 9.42 20.18
C GLY A 459 -11.74 8.63 20.71
N GLU A 460 -10.91 8.09 19.83
CA GLU A 460 -9.85 7.15 20.18
C GLU A 460 -8.47 7.65 19.72
N GLU A 461 -7.44 7.38 20.52
CA GLU A 461 -6.05 7.61 20.14
C GLU A 461 -5.60 6.58 19.09
N ALA A 462 -4.68 7.01 18.23
CA ALA A 462 -4.05 6.17 17.23
C ALA A 462 -3.31 4.98 17.89
N ARG A 463 -3.53 3.77 17.38
CA ARG A 463 -2.90 2.54 17.88
C ARG A 463 -1.92 1.97 16.85
N TYR A 464 -0.77 1.53 17.33
CA TYR A 464 0.30 0.96 16.53
C TYR A 464 0.54 -0.51 16.92
N LEU A 465 0.92 -1.35 15.96
CA LEU A 465 1.29 -2.73 16.22
C LEU A 465 2.70 -2.76 16.81
N ASP A 466 2.92 -3.42 17.94
CA ASP A 466 4.25 -3.62 18.53
C ASP A 466 4.81 -4.98 18.11
N TRP A 467 6.03 -4.99 17.56
CA TRP A 467 6.76 -6.18 17.16
C TRP A 467 8.15 -6.27 17.78
N ARG A 468 8.43 -5.54 18.86
CA ARG A 468 9.74 -5.55 19.55
C ARG A 468 10.16 -6.96 19.93
N ALA A 469 9.22 -7.81 20.33
CA ALA A 469 9.48 -9.20 20.70
C ALA A 469 9.92 -10.10 19.52
N GLN A 470 9.71 -9.66 18.28
CA GLN A 470 10.12 -10.39 17.06
C GLN A 470 11.58 -10.11 16.69
N LEU A 471 12.17 -9.02 17.23
CA LEU A 471 13.51 -8.54 16.89
C LEU A 471 14.60 -9.16 17.78
N VAL A 472 15.76 -9.44 17.18
CA VAL A 472 16.96 -9.86 17.91
C VAL A 472 18.04 -8.78 17.82
N TYR A 473 18.45 -8.27 18.99
CA TYR A 473 19.47 -7.25 19.13
C TYR A 473 20.86 -7.86 19.29
N ALA A 474 21.89 -7.15 18.80
CA ALA A 474 23.27 -7.54 19.07
C ALA A 474 23.53 -7.52 20.58
N LYS A 475 24.10 -8.60 21.14
CA LYS A 475 24.59 -8.59 22.51
C LYS A 475 25.67 -7.51 22.61
N ARG A 476 25.47 -6.49 23.46
CA ARG A 476 26.55 -5.56 23.83
C ARG A 476 27.68 -6.42 24.39
N ARG A 477 28.82 -6.44 23.70
CA ARG A 477 30.04 -7.06 24.22
C ARG A 477 30.70 -6.12 25.21
#